data_AF-A0A0F9RK47-F1
#
_entry.id   AF-A0A0F9RK47-F1
#
_cell.length_a   1.000
_cell.length_b   1.000
_cell.length_c   1.000
_cell.angle_alpha   90.00
_cell.angle_beta   90.00
_cell.angle_gamma   90.00
#
_symmetry.space_group_name_H-M   'P 1'
#
loop_
_entity.id
_entity.type
_entity.pdbx_description
1 polymer ?
#
loop_
_entity_poly.entity_id
_entity_poly.type
_entity_poly.pdbx_seq_one_letter_code
_entity_poly.pdbx_strand_id
1 'polypeptide(L)'
;MKEFKVNEFIIVKQEEYSTNIFVEGHTLVYWSYSIPMSERNEDNMAEEFNNRCSSIQKWIESEYEEKDIPYDIAFPLLKRLSESGEPIAKKVFKRDVVKGFLSGDSEMVIHILGSVSMIVKILRILQILKNITRY
;
A
#
# COMPACT_ATOMS: atom_id res chain seq x y z
N MET A 1 -17.38 -0.37 -17.62
CA MET A 1 -16.08 -0.35 -16.90
C MET A 1 -15.65 1.10 -16.75
N LYS A 2 -15.57 1.62 -15.51
CA LYS A 2 -15.08 2.98 -15.23
C LYS A 2 -13.60 2.89 -14.85
N GLU A 3 -12.79 3.77 -15.43
CA GLU A 3 -11.36 3.89 -15.16
C GLU A 3 -11.05 5.32 -14.73
N PHE A 4 -10.23 5.47 -13.71
CA PHE A 4 -9.79 6.76 -13.20
C PHE A 4 -8.27 6.76 -13.03
N LYS A 5 -7.57 7.60 -13.80
CA LYS A 5 -6.13 7.82 -13.66
C LYS A 5 -5.90 8.82 -12.54
N VAL A 6 -5.36 8.36 -11.43
CA VAL A 6 -5.08 9.21 -10.25
C VAL A 6 -3.82 10.05 -10.48
N ASN A 7 -2.75 9.42 -10.97
CA ASN A 7 -1.51 10.10 -11.34
C ASN A 7 -0.77 9.30 -12.45
N GLU A 8 0.51 9.62 -12.71
CA GLU A 8 1.30 8.92 -13.72
C GLU A 8 1.52 7.43 -13.43
N PHE A 9 1.47 7.03 -12.16
CA PHE A 9 1.75 5.66 -11.72
C PHE A 9 0.47 4.86 -11.44
N ILE A 10 -0.60 5.50 -10.96
CA ILE A 10 -1.76 4.85 -10.37
C ILE A 10 -3.00 5.02 -11.24
N ILE A 11 -3.61 3.88 -11.55
CA ILE A 11 -4.91 3.80 -12.23
C ILE A 11 -5.84 2.97 -11.34
N VAL A 12 -7.06 3.47 -11.13
CA VAL A 12 -8.10 2.80 -10.36
C VAL A 12 -9.21 2.38 -11.31
N LYS A 13 -9.57 1.10 -11.32
CA LYS A 13 -10.64 0.56 -12.17
C LYS A 13 -11.76 -0.02 -11.34
N GLN A 14 -12.99 0.26 -11.77
CA GLN A 14 -14.19 -0.34 -11.23
C GLN A 14 -14.46 -1.66 -11.96
N GLU A 15 -14.42 -2.77 -11.21
CA GLU A 15 -14.86 -4.08 -11.65
C GLU A 15 -16.22 -4.42 -11.02
N GLU A 16 -16.84 -5.51 -11.48
CA GLU A 16 -18.17 -5.95 -11.02
C GLU A 16 -18.26 -6.14 -9.49
N TYR A 17 -17.17 -6.60 -8.86
CA TYR A 17 -17.16 -6.95 -7.44
C TYR A 17 -16.06 -6.30 -6.60
N SER A 18 -15.21 -5.48 -7.21
CA SER A 18 -14.07 -4.85 -6.53
C SER A 18 -13.64 -3.55 -7.19
N THR A 19 -12.85 -2.78 -6.45
CA THR A 19 -12.04 -1.72 -7.04
C THR A 19 -10.61 -2.22 -7.13
N ASN A 20 -10.09 -2.25 -8.36
CA ASN A 20 -8.74 -2.72 -8.63
C ASN A 20 -7.80 -1.54 -8.80
N ILE A 21 -6.71 -1.55 -8.05
CA ILE A 21 -5.68 -0.51 -8.12
C ILE A 21 -4.49 -1.08 -8.90
N PHE A 22 -4.12 -0.36 -9.96
CA PHE A 22 -3.02 -0.68 -10.84
C PHE A 22 -1.88 0.29 -10.61
N VAL A 23 -0.66 -0.23 -10.56
CA VAL A 23 0.58 0.57 -10.56
C VAL A 23 1.44 0.12 -11.73
N GLU A 24 1.80 1.06 -12.61
CA GLU A 24 2.55 0.77 -13.85
C GLU A 24 1.93 -0.35 -14.69
N GLY A 25 0.60 -0.36 -14.82
CA GLY A 25 -0.12 -1.36 -15.61
C GLY A 25 -0.23 -2.76 -14.98
N HIS A 26 0.31 -2.98 -13.79
CA HIS A 26 0.17 -4.24 -13.06
C HIS A 26 -0.88 -4.11 -11.96
N THR A 27 -1.81 -5.07 -11.88
CA THR A 27 -2.78 -5.15 -10.76
C THR A 27 -2.02 -5.40 -9.47
N LEU A 28 -2.26 -4.56 -8.46
CA LEU A 28 -1.55 -4.65 -7.20
C LEU A 28 -2.46 -5.00 -6.03
N VAL A 29 -3.63 -4.37 -5.95
CA VAL A 29 -4.50 -4.47 -4.78
C VAL A 29 -5.97 -4.55 -5.20
N TYR A 30 -6.66 -5.49 -4.55
CA TYR A 30 -8.11 -5.63 -4.62
C TYR A 30 -8.73 -4.98 -3.39
N TRP A 31 -9.54 -3.95 -3.59
CA TRP A 31 -10.35 -3.37 -2.52
C TRP A 31 -11.78 -3.90 -2.63
N SER A 32 -12.18 -4.79 -1.73
CA SER A 32 -13.53 -5.36 -1.68
C SER A 32 -14.56 -4.29 -1.29
N TYR A 33 -15.70 -4.23 -1.98
CA TYR A 33 -16.80 -3.32 -1.61
C TYR A 33 -17.31 -3.59 -0.20
N SER A 34 -17.57 -2.51 0.54
CA SER A 34 -18.15 -2.57 1.89
C SER A 34 -19.63 -2.98 1.84
N ILE A 35 -20.31 -2.63 0.74
CA ILE A 35 -21.73 -2.94 0.53
C ILE A 35 -21.92 -4.45 0.28
N PRO A 36 -22.84 -5.11 1.01
CA PRO A 36 -23.20 -6.51 0.76
C PRO A 36 -23.69 -6.72 -0.67
N MET A 37 -23.29 -7.84 -1.29
CA MET A 37 -23.63 -8.14 -2.68
C MET A 37 -25.12 -8.02 -3.00
N SER A 38 -25.99 -8.42 -2.06
CA SER A 38 -27.45 -8.37 -2.19
C SER A 38 -28.03 -6.95 -2.23
N GLU A 39 -27.27 -5.95 -1.79
CA GLU A 39 -27.70 -4.56 -1.68
C GLU A 39 -27.00 -3.65 -2.71
N ARG A 40 -26.09 -4.22 -3.52
CA ARG A 40 -25.36 -3.45 -4.54
C ARG A 40 -26.30 -3.04 -5.66
N ASN A 41 -26.22 -1.76 -6.01
CA ASN A 41 -26.84 -1.17 -7.18
C ASN A 41 -25.84 -0.24 -7.88
N GLU A 42 -26.18 0.21 -9.08
CA GLU A 42 -25.26 1.03 -9.87
C GLU A 42 -24.84 2.32 -9.14
N ASP A 43 -25.78 2.96 -8.44
CA ASP A 43 -25.56 4.23 -7.75
C ASP A 43 -24.61 4.08 -6.56
N ASN A 44 -24.86 3.12 -5.67
CA ASN A 44 -24.05 2.92 -4.47
C ASN A 44 -22.65 2.36 -4.79
N MET A 45 -22.54 1.54 -5.84
CA MET A 45 -21.23 1.07 -6.32
C MET A 45 -20.43 2.21 -6.96
N ALA A 46 -21.09 3.12 -7.67
CA ALA A 46 -20.45 4.30 -8.23
C ALA A 46 -20.02 5.30 -7.14
N GLU A 47 -20.86 5.50 -6.12
CA GLU A 47 -20.52 6.34 -4.96
C GLU A 47 -19.30 5.78 -4.20
N GLU A 48 -19.30 4.48 -3.88
CA GLU A 48 -18.16 3.85 -3.19
C GLU A 48 -16.89 3.89 -4.05
N PHE A 49 -16.99 3.73 -5.37
CA PHE A 49 -15.86 3.91 -6.29
C PHE A 49 -15.31 5.34 -6.26
N ASN A 50 -16.17 6.36 -6.31
CA ASN A 50 -15.76 7.77 -6.26
C ASN A 50 -15.12 8.13 -4.92
N ASN A 51 -15.66 7.61 -3.81
CA ASN A 51 -15.10 7.79 -2.48
C ASN A 51 -13.68 7.20 -2.40
N ARG A 52 -13.46 5.99 -2.95
CA ARG A 52 -12.12 5.37 -3.00
C ARG A 52 -11.14 6.16 -3.84
N CYS A 53 -11.56 6.64 -5.02
CA CYS A 53 -10.71 7.48 -5.86
C CYS A 53 -10.28 8.74 -5.09
N SER A 54 -11.22 9.38 -4.40
CA SER A 54 -10.96 10.57 -3.59
C SER A 54 -10.03 10.29 -2.41
N SER A 55 -10.22 9.17 -1.70
CA SER A 55 -9.32 8.74 -0.62
C SER A 55 -7.90 8.50 -1.11
N ILE A 56 -7.73 7.83 -2.26
CA ILE A 56 -6.40 7.59 -2.84
C ILE A 56 -5.75 8.91 -3.28
N GLN A 57 -6.53 9.85 -3.85
CA GLN A 57 -6.04 11.18 -4.20
C GLN A 57 -5.53 11.94 -2.97
N LYS A 58 -6.33 12.05 -1.92
CA LYS A 58 -5.93 12.70 -0.67
C LYS A 58 -4.69 12.04 -0.04
N TRP A 59 -4.65 10.72 -0.05
CA TRP A 59 -3.48 9.97 0.41
C TRP A 59 -2.21 10.35 -0.36
N ILE A 60 -2.28 10.56 -1.68
CA ILE A 60 -1.13 11.02 -2.48
C ILE A 60 -0.81 12.50 -2.24
N GLU A 61 -1.83 13.36 -2.19
CA GLU A 61 -1.69 14.79 -1.95
C GLU A 61 -1.08 15.11 -0.58
N SER A 62 -1.34 14.25 0.41
CA SER A 62 -0.71 14.30 1.74
C SER A 62 0.72 13.74 1.78
N GLU A 63 1.33 13.43 0.63
CA GLU A 63 2.62 12.73 0.54
C GLU A 63 2.64 11.42 1.35
N TYR A 64 1.52 10.70 1.32
CA TYR A 64 1.30 9.42 2.00
C TYR A 64 1.30 9.49 3.54
N GLU A 65 1.13 10.67 4.13
CA GLU A 65 1.10 10.86 5.60
C GLU A 65 -0.28 10.62 6.21
N GLU A 66 -1.37 10.89 5.47
CA GLU A 66 -2.73 10.71 5.98
C GLU A 66 -3.20 9.25 5.91
N LYS A 67 -4.14 8.89 6.79
CA LYS A 67 -4.73 7.54 6.86
C LYS A 67 -6.08 7.49 6.14
N ASP A 68 -6.15 8.08 4.95
CA ASP A 68 -7.38 8.12 4.13
C ASP A 68 -7.75 6.78 3.50
N ILE A 69 -6.77 5.87 3.40
CA ILE A 69 -6.96 4.52 2.92
C ILE A 69 -6.53 3.49 3.99
N PRO A 70 -7.18 2.32 4.05
CA PRO A 70 -6.81 1.25 4.97
C PRO A 70 -5.36 0.81 4.80
N TYR A 71 -4.71 0.40 5.89
CA TYR A 71 -3.27 0.08 5.90
C TYR A 71 -2.90 -1.11 5.00
N ASP A 72 -3.77 -2.11 4.91
CA ASP A 72 -3.67 -3.27 4.02
C ASP A 72 -3.75 -2.90 2.53
N ILE A 73 -4.26 -1.70 2.20
CA ILE A 73 -4.20 -1.11 0.87
C ILE A 73 -2.98 -0.20 0.74
N ALA A 74 -2.76 0.68 1.73
CA ALA A 74 -1.72 1.70 1.73
C ALA A 74 -0.31 1.10 1.62
N PHE A 75 -0.02 0.09 2.44
CA PHE A 75 1.33 -0.45 2.55
C PHE A 75 1.78 -1.18 1.27
N PRO A 76 1.00 -2.11 0.68
CA PRO A 76 1.36 -2.71 -0.60
C PRO A 76 1.50 -1.67 -1.72
N LEU A 77 0.60 -0.67 -1.75
CA LEU A 77 0.60 0.39 -2.75
C LEU A 77 1.87 1.25 -2.66
N LEU A 78 2.22 1.70 -1.44
CA LEU A 78 3.43 2.47 -1.18
C LEU A 78 4.70 1.69 -1.52
N LYS A 79 4.75 0.40 -1.19
CA LYS A 79 5.86 -0.49 -1.56
C LYS A 79 6.04 -0.52 -3.08
N ARG A 80 4.96 -0.70 -3.84
CA ARG A 80 5.03 -0.77 -5.31
C ARG A 80 5.44 0.54 -5.95
N LEU A 81 4.91 1.66 -5.46
CA LEU A 81 5.32 3.00 -5.93
C LEU A 81 6.81 3.24 -5.68
N SER A 82 7.32 2.82 -4.52
CA SER A 82 8.76 2.84 -4.21
C SER A 82 9.58 1.97 -5.16
N GLU A 83 9.10 0.77 -5.51
CA GLU A 83 9.74 -0.13 -6.47
C GLU A 83 9.73 0.42 -7.90
N SER A 84 8.66 1.14 -8.27
CA SER A 84 8.47 1.82 -9.56
C SER A 84 9.33 3.08 -9.69
N GLY A 85 9.98 3.51 -8.60
CA GLY A 85 10.91 4.63 -8.60
C GLY A 85 10.31 5.99 -8.27
N GLU A 86 9.07 6.05 -7.79
CA GLU A 86 8.46 7.32 -7.33
C GLU A 86 9.26 7.86 -6.13
N PRO A 87 9.89 9.06 -6.22
CA PRO A 87 10.84 9.54 -5.22
C PRO A 87 10.26 9.69 -3.80
N ILE A 88 9.04 10.20 -3.68
CA ILE A 88 8.40 10.45 -2.39
C ILE A 88 8.03 9.12 -1.74
N ALA A 89 7.39 8.21 -2.47
CA ALA A 89 7.04 6.87 -2.00
C ALA A 89 8.28 6.10 -1.55
N LYS A 90 9.39 6.20 -2.29
CA LYS A 90 10.66 5.56 -1.90
C LYS A 90 11.22 6.09 -0.58
N LYS A 91 11.07 7.39 -0.32
CA LYS A 91 11.47 8.02 0.95
C LYS A 91 10.56 7.57 2.09
N VAL A 92 9.24 7.65 1.89
CA VAL A 92 8.23 7.31 2.90
C VAL A 92 8.23 5.82 3.22
N PHE A 93 8.31 4.95 2.22
CA PHE A 93 8.41 3.49 2.41
C PHE A 93 9.61 3.11 3.28
N LYS A 94 10.80 3.65 2.99
CA LYS A 94 12.00 3.40 3.82
C LYS A 94 11.82 3.86 5.26
N ARG A 95 11.25 5.06 5.45
CA ARG A 95 10.98 5.62 6.78
C ARG A 95 10.04 4.71 7.57
N ASP A 96 8.95 4.29 6.97
CA ASP A 96 7.91 3.51 7.65
C ASP A 96 8.39 2.10 7.96
N VAL A 97 9.16 1.48 7.05
CA VAL A 97 9.85 0.20 7.32
C VAL A 97 10.78 0.31 8.53
N VAL A 98 11.62 1.35 8.57
CA VAL A 98 12.54 1.56 9.71
C VAL A 98 11.78 1.82 11.00
N LYS A 99 10.74 2.67 10.97
CA LYS A 99 9.89 2.93 12.13
C LYS A 99 9.26 1.65 12.67
N GLY A 100 8.71 0.80 11.81
CA GLY A 100 8.12 -0.49 12.18
C GLY A 100 9.10 -1.44 12.83
N PHE A 101 10.32 -1.54 12.29
CA PHE A 101 11.36 -2.35 12.91
C PHE A 101 11.78 -1.84 14.28
N LEU A 102 11.90 -0.52 14.44
CA LEU A 102 12.34 0.10 15.70
C LEU A 102 11.25 0.08 16.77
N SER A 103 9.97 0.20 16.39
CA SER A 103 8.84 0.15 17.33
C SER A 103 8.54 -1.27 17.82
N GLY A 104 8.97 -2.29 17.08
CA GLY A 104 8.60 -3.68 17.35
C GLY A 104 7.12 -3.97 17.04
N ASP A 105 6.47 -3.14 16.23
CA ASP A 105 5.07 -3.31 15.83
C ASP A 105 4.93 -4.59 14.99
N SER A 106 4.32 -5.61 15.60
CA SER A 106 4.18 -6.93 15.00
C SER A 106 3.39 -6.92 13.70
N GLU A 107 2.40 -6.05 13.53
CA GLU A 107 1.57 -6.02 12.30
C GLU A 107 2.34 -5.43 11.13
N MET A 108 3.03 -4.31 11.36
CA MET A 108 3.91 -3.69 10.36
C MET A 108 5.08 -4.62 10.03
N VAL A 109 5.68 -5.27 11.03
CA VAL A 109 6.74 -6.25 10.83
C VAL A 109 6.24 -7.46 10.03
N ILE A 110 5.04 -8.00 10.29
CA ILE A 110 4.47 -9.10 9.48
C ILE A 110 4.25 -8.67 8.02
N HIS A 111 3.68 -7.48 7.79
CA HIS A 111 3.50 -6.93 6.44
C HIS A 111 4.83 -6.74 5.70
N ILE A 112 5.87 -6.29 6.40
CA ILE A 112 7.22 -6.12 5.87
C ILE A 112 7.91 -7.48 5.60
N LEU A 113 7.75 -8.45 6.52
CA LEU A 113 8.41 -9.76 6.47
C LEU A 113 7.76 -10.75 5.49
N GLY A 114 6.60 -10.43 4.92
CA GLY A 114 5.91 -11.26 3.90
C GLY A 114 6.73 -11.58 2.64
N SER A 115 7.96 -11.05 2.50
CA SER A 115 8.93 -11.44 1.48
C SER A 115 10.18 -12.08 2.13
N VAL A 116 10.42 -13.37 1.85
CA VAL A 116 11.57 -14.16 2.34
C VAL A 116 12.92 -13.43 2.12
N SER A 117 13.05 -12.70 1.02
CA SER A 117 14.23 -11.88 0.71
C SER A 117 14.53 -10.81 1.76
N MET A 118 13.50 -10.23 2.38
CA MET A 118 13.63 -9.19 3.39
C MET A 118 14.07 -9.78 4.74
N ILE A 119 13.50 -10.93 5.11
CA ILE A 119 13.93 -11.72 6.28
C ILE A 119 15.43 -12.01 6.21
N VAL A 120 15.92 -12.48 5.06
CA VAL A 120 17.35 -12.79 4.86
C VAL A 120 18.24 -11.55 5.02
N LYS A 121 17.80 -10.39 4.51
CA LYS A 121 18.54 -9.12 4.67
C LYS A 121 18.58 -8.67 6.12
N ILE A 122 17.48 -8.81 6.86
CA ILE A 122 17.39 -8.44 8.28
C ILE A 122 18.24 -9.37 9.13
N LEU A 123 18.16 -10.68 8.91
CA LEU A 123 19.00 -11.65 9.61
C LEU A 123 20.49 -11.35 9.37
N ARG A 124 20.89 -10.95 8.15
CA ARG A 124 22.26 -10.50 7.87
C ARG A 124 22.64 -9.25 8.67
N ILE A 125 21.76 -8.25 8.75
CA ILE A 125 22.01 -7.03 9.54
C ILE A 125 22.13 -7.36 11.03
N LEU A 126 21.23 -8.18 11.58
CA LEU A 126 21.28 -8.61 12.98
C LEU A 126 22.55 -9.42 13.29
N GLN A 127 22.99 -10.27 12.35
CA GLN A 127 24.26 -11.00 12.47
C GLN A 127 25.46 -10.04 12.54
N ILE A 128 25.47 -9.00 11.69
CA ILE A 128 26.51 -7.97 11.69
C ILE A 128 26.49 -7.19 13.01
N LEU A 129 25.32 -6.75 13.48
CA LEU A 129 25.18 -6.01 14.74
C LEU A 129 25.63 -6.84 15.94
N LYS A 130 25.29 -8.12 16.00
CA LYS A 130 25.73 -9.06 17.05
C LYS A 130 27.25 -9.25 17.05
N ASN A 131 27.90 -9.15 15.91
CA ASN A 131 29.36 -9.21 15.81
C ASN A 131 30.02 -7.91 16.27
N ILE A 132 29.34 -6.77 16.14
CA ILE A 132 29.85 -5.45 16.57
C ILE A 132 29.68 -5.26 18.09
N THR A 133 28.58 -5.72 18.67
CA THR A 133 28.27 -5.57 20.12
C THR A 133 28.93 -6.62 21.02
N ARG A 134 29.81 -7.47 20.47
CA ARG A 134 30.52 -8.53 21.19
C ARG A 134 31.85 -8.10 21.82
N TYR A 135 32.05 -6.79 22.02
CA TYR A 135 33.20 -6.19 22.71
C TYR A 135 32.74 -5.44 23.96
#